data_AF-A0A7C3TAV7-F1
#
_entry.id   AF-A0A7C3TAV7-F1
#
_cell.length_a   1.000
_cell.length_b   1.000
_cell.length_c   1.000
_cell.angle_alpha   90.00
_cell.angle_beta   90.00
_cell.angle_gamma   90.00
#
_symmetry.space_group_name_H-M   'P 1'
#
loop_
_entity.id
_entity.type
_entity.pdbx_description
1 polymer ?
#
loop_
_entity_poly.entity_id
_entity_poly.type
_entity_poly.pdbx_seq_one_letter_code
_entity_poly.pdbx_strand_id
1 'polypeptide(L)' 'MRWSWRIGEYAGIGVYVHATFLILLLWIGIAHWASGGGLYGSLAGIAFILAVFACVVLHE' A
#
# COMPACT_ATOMS: atom_id res chain seq x y z
N MET A 1 -15.68 -9.87 0.75
CA MET A 1 -15.17 -10.05 -0.63
C MET A 1 -14.14 -11.17 -0.60
N ARG A 2 -14.17 -12.15 -1.51
CA ARG A 2 -13.32 -13.36 -1.45
C ARG A 2 -11.79 -13.07 -1.43
N TRP A 3 -11.38 -11.83 -1.69
CA TRP A 3 -9.99 -11.38 -1.86
C TRP A 3 -9.59 -10.26 -0.86
N SER A 4 -10.34 -10.12 0.24
CA SER A 4 -9.99 -9.20 1.33
C SER A 4 -9.46 -9.98 2.52
N TRP A 5 -8.35 -9.54 3.09
CA TRP A 5 -7.70 -10.18 4.23
C TRP A 5 -7.56 -9.19 5.38
N ARG A 6 -7.74 -9.68 6.60
CA ARG A 6 -7.55 -8.87 7.80
C ARG A 6 -6.06 -8.69 8.06
N ILE A 7 -5.59 -7.45 8.08
CA ILE A 7 -4.18 -7.12 8.36
C ILE A 7 -3.95 -6.77 9.83
N GLY A 8 -5.00 -6.40 10.56
CA GLY A 8 -4.90 -6.06 11.97
C GLY A 8 -6.22 -5.56 12.57
N GLU A 9 -6.10 -5.00 13.76
CA GLU A 9 -7.14 -4.25 14.44
C GLU A 9 -6.50 -2.98 15.00
N TYR A 10 -7.16 -1.84 14.79
CA TYR A 10 -6.75 -0.57 15.39
C TYR A 10 -7.95 -0.01 16.16
N ALA A 11 -7.77 0.29 17.45
CA ALA A 11 -8.82 0.82 18.32
C ALA A 11 -10.17 0.05 18.29
N GLY A 12 -10.13 -1.28 18.10
CA GLY A 12 -11.33 -2.12 17.98
C GLY A 12 -11.94 -2.20 16.58
N ILE A 13 -11.37 -1.49 15.60
CA ILE A 13 -11.77 -1.50 14.19
C ILE A 13 -10.90 -2.50 13.43
N GLY A 14 -11.52 -3.52 12.85
CA GLY A 14 -10.82 -4.49 12.01
C GLY A 14 -10.34 -3.86 10.71
N VAL A 15 -9.03 -3.87 10.46
CA VAL A 15 -8.45 -3.34 9.23
C VAL A 15 -8.33 -4.48 8.21
N TYR A 16 -8.98 -4.31 7.05
CA TYR A 16 -9.01 -5.29 5.96
C TYR A 16 -8.43 -4.69 4.69
N VAL A 17 -7.53 -5.42 4.03
CA VAL A 17 -6.89 -5.02 2.78
C VAL A 17 -7.32 -5.94 1.65
N HIS A 18 -7.70 -5.35 0.52
CA HIS A 18 -8.03 -6.07 -0.70
C HIS A 18 -6.78 -6.32 -1.55
N ALA A 19 -6.76 -7.42 -2.31
CA ALA A 19 -5.68 -7.74 -3.25
C ALA A 19 -5.33 -6.63 -4.25
N THR A 20 -6.30 -5.80 -4.65
CA THR A 20 -6.09 -4.67 -5.55
C THR A 20 -5.13 -3.64 -4.97
N PHE A 21 -5.07 -3.51 -3.64
CA PHE A 21 -4.08 -2.66 -2.99
C PHE A 21 -2.65 -3.18 -3.21
N LEU A 22 -2.44 -4.49 -3.11
CA LEU A 22 -1.14 -5.10 -3.40
C LEU A 22 -0.74 -4.95 -4.87
N ILE A 23 -1.73 -5.10 -5.78
CA ILE A 23 -1.52 -4.85 -7.22
C ILE A 23 -1.13 -3.39 -7.46
N LEU A 24 -1.76 -2.43 -6.76
CA LEU A 24 -1.40 -1.02 -6.83
C LEU A 24 0.05 -0.78 -6.38
N LEU A 25 0.47 -1.35 -5.24
CA LEU A 25 1.85 -1.22 -4.75
C LEU A 25 2.86 -1.81 -5.74
N LEU A 26 2.56 -2.98 -6.32
CA LEU A 26 3.39 -3.60 -7.34
C LEU A 26 3.49 -2.72 -8.59
N TRP A 27 2.35 -2.20 -9.08
CA TRP A 27 2.31 -1.29 -10.21
C TRP A 27 3.19 -0.07 -9.98
N ILE A 28 3.08 0.56 -8.81
CA ILE A 28 3.86 1.76 -8.46
C ILE A 28 5.35 1.45 -8.44
N GLY A 29 5.74 0.33 -7.83
CA GLY A 29 7.14 -0.13 -7.85
C GLY A 29 7.70 -0.28 -9.26
N ILE A 30 6.93 -0.92 -10.14
CA ILE A 30 7.30 -1.11 -11.56
C ILE A 30 7.33 0.23 -12.32
N ALA A 31 6.36 1.11 -12.11
CA ALA A 31 6.29 2.41 -12.77
C ALA A 31 7.47 3.32 -12.39
N HIS A 32 7.84 3.35 -11.11
CA HIS A 32 9.03 4.06 -10.65
C HIS A 32 10.34 3.45 -11.16
N TRP A 33 10.39 2.13 -11.29
CA TRP A 33 11.55 1.45 -11.87
C TRP A 33 11.69 1.79 -13.36
N ALA A 34 10.58 1.69 -14.11
CA ALA A 34 10.52 1.95 -15.55
C ALA A 34 10.80 3.41 -15.92
N SER A 35 10.49 4.36 -15.03
CA SER A 35 10.80 5.78 -15.22
C SER A 35 12.25 6.16 -14.89
N GLY A 36 13.11 5.19 -14.56
CA GLY A 36 14.52 5.41 -14.27
C GLY A 36 14.83 5.75 -12.81
N GLY A 37 13.86 5.63 -11.90
CA GLY A 37 14.07 5.86 -10.47
C GLY A 37 14.96 4.83 -9.77
N GLY A 38 15.24 3.70 -10.43
CA GLY A 38 16.02 2.60 -9.87
C GLY A 38 15.40 2.03 -8.58
N LEU A 39 16.20 1.27 -7.81
CA LEU A 39 15.71 0.61 -6.60
C LEU A 39 15.20 1.62 -5.56
N TYR A 40 15.95 2.72 -5.38
CA TYR A 40 15.61 3.75 -4.41
C TYR A 40 14.29 4.45 -4.76
N GLY A 41 14.10 4.86 -6.01
CA GLY A 41 12.87 5.53 -6.46
C GLY A 41 11.64 4.64 -6.33
N SER A 42 11.76 3.35 -6.66
CA SER A 42 10.68 2.37 -6.48
C SER A 42 10.30 2.19 -5.02
N LEU A 43 11.28 2.04 -4.12
CA LEU A 43 11.03 1.89 -2.68
C LEU A 43 10.43 3.17 -2.09
N ALA A 44 10.89 4.34 -2.52
CA ALA A 44 10.35 5.63 -2.08
C ALA A 44 8.87 5.79 -2.49
N GLY A 45 8.51 5.45 -3.73
CA GLY A 45 7.12 5.50 -4.20
C GLY A 45 6.20 4.54 -3.45
N ILE A 46 6.66 3.31 -3.20
CA ILE A 46 5.92 2.31 -2.39
C ILE A 46 5.76 2.82 -0.94
N ALA A 47 6.83 3.31 -0.32
CA ALA A 47 6.81 3.82 1.05
C ALA A 47 5.87 5.02 1.19
N PHE A 48 5.83 5.91 0.19
CA PHE A 48 4.91 7.04 0.17
C PHE A 48 3.45 6.58 0.18
N ILE A 49 3.06 5.63 -0.67
CA ILE A 49 1.67 5.13 -0.66
C ILE A 49 1.33 4.38 0.63
N LEU A 50 2.26 3.61 1.19
CA LEU A 50 2.05 2.98 2.49
C LEU A 50 1.84 4.02 3.61
N ALA A 51 2.58 5.13 3.59
CA ALA A 51 2.41 6.21 4.55
C ALA A 51 1.05 6.91 4.41
N VAL A 52 0.60 7.17 3.18
CA VAL A 52 -0.74 7.72 2.92
C VAL A 52 -1.83 6.76 3.40
N PHE A 53 -1.70 5.46 3.08
CA PHE A 53 -2.65 4.45 3.55
C PHE A 53 -2.69 4.36 5.07
N ALA A 54 -1.54 4.42 5.75
CA ALA A 54 -1.48 4.46 7.20
C ALA A 54 -2.17 5.70 7.79
N CYS A 55 -2.02 6.87 7.16
CA CYS A 55 -2.72 8.09 7.55
C CYS A 55 -4.24 7.92 7.44
N VAL A 56 -4.73 7.33 6.34
CA VAL A 56 -6.16 7.03 6.19
C VAL A 56 -6.64 6.06 7.28
N VAL A 57 -5.92 4.97 7.54
CA VAL A 57 -6.30 3.99 8.58
C VAL A 57 -6.27 4.59 9.99
N LEU A 58 -5.39 5.56 10.26
CA LEU A 58 -5.34 6.27 11.55
C LEU A 58 -6.39 7.38 11.69
N HIS A 59 -6.87 7.92 10.57
CA HIS A 59 -7.90 8.96 10.54
C HIS A 59 -9.30 8.38 10.73
N GLU A 60 -9.55 7.19 10.16
CA GLU A 60 -10.78 6.41 10.34
C GLU A 60 -10.85 5.74 11.71
#